data_AF-A0A7C5EE42-F1
#
_entry.id   AF-A0A7C5EE42-F1
#
_cell.length_a   1.000
_cell.length_b   1.000
_cell.length_c   1.000
_cell.angle_alpha   90.00
_cell.angle_beta   90.00
_cell.angle_gamma   90.00
#
_symmetry.space_group_name_H-M   'P 1'
#
loop_
_entity.id
_entity.type
_entity.pdbx_description
1 polymer ?
#
loop_
_entity_poly.entity_id
_entity_poly.type
_entity_poly.pdbx_seq_one_letter_code
_entity_poly.pdbx_strand_id
1 'polypeptide(L)'
;MQGSRSRASVPVMAMLVLALGLSGAAAGQFTLPVLFGANNGQAGNMFDVVASNAITLKSFDLNLDGGTFDIEIWSVITDPTAMNPGSIIQTPTAGPSMGLRADTDMMQWNLEATVLGVVSNGFNNPTPLGPGVVNIPYAAGETKGIYITVVAATAINYTNGNNWGAPYASNGDLAVLEGFGSVYQFGGSFGNPIGGANSSRRWNGNIHYDNPNFMPGIGQAPQTGLAVLDINNSAEVNGLPVGAIDPNTMSPVNGPYFTDISQGTSISFHLEGTPGQPIILLAGPLLPAALVVPPQGQIDIGNGMFDPVSGFPLGIVLAANGTAPTFPDAFFVLDVNGEMDISLPVFSTFPLGILSTFQAVIFTGGPSVVAISNAVQVNIVP
;
A
#
# COMPACT_ATOMS: atom_id res chain seq x y z
N MET A 1 -20.32 84.21 -9.48
CA MET A 1 -19.96 83.21 -10.52
C MET A 1 -18.59 82.66 -10.13
N GLN A 2 -18.57 81.54 -9.39
CA GLN A 2 -18.26 80.19 -9.90
C GLN A 2 -16.73 80.03 -10.05
N GLY A 3 -15.96 79.34 -9.21
CA GLY A 3 -16.24 78.24 -8.29
C GLY A 3 -15.31 77.07 -8.64
N SER A 4 -14.01 77.16 -8.32
CA SER A 4 -13.06 76.07 -8.60
C SER A 4 -12.96 75.11 -7.40
N ARG A 5 -13.66 73.97 -7.50
CA ARG A 5 -13.54 72.87 -6.54
C ARG A 5 -12.42 71.93 -6.99
N SER A 6 -11.42 71.73 -6.13
CA SER A 6 -10.43 70.66 -6.27
C SER A 6 -11.10 69.30 -6.14
N ARG A 7 -10.99 68.45 -7.17
CA ARG A 7 -11.42 67.05 -7.09
C ARG A 7 -10.28 66.24 -6.48
N ALA A 8 -10.51 65.73 -5.28
CA ALA A 8 -9.69 64.69 -4.68
C ALA A 8 -9.83 63.40 -5.50
N SER A 9 -8.72 62.88 -6.00
CA SER A 9 -8.63 61.56 -6.62
C SER A 9 -8.71 60.49 -5.51
N VAL A 10 -9.79 59.72 -5.48
CA VAL A 10 -9.92 58.51 -4.67
C VAL A 10 -9.13 57.39 -5.36
N PRO A 11 -8.18 56.72 -4.69
CA PRO A 11 -7.52 55.57 -5.29
C PRO A 11 -8.51 54.40 -5.35
N VAL A 12 -8.80 53.94 -6.56
CA VAL A 12 -9.54 52.69 -6.79
C VAL A 12 -8.61 51.55 -6.40
N MET A 13 -8.87 50.96 -5.23
CA MET A 13 -8.17 49.78 -4.75
C MET A 13 -8.66 48.59 -5.60
N ALA A 14 -7.84 48.19 -6.56
CA ALA A 14 -8.10 47.02 -7.38
C ALA A 14 -8.06 45.76 -6.50
N MET A 15 -9.24 45.16 -6.29
CA MET A 15 -9.37 43.88 -5.61
C MET A 15 -8.84 42.80 -6.56
N LEU A 16 -7.61 42.34 -6.32
CA LEU A 16 -7.04 41.17 -6.99
C LEU A 16 -7.77 39.93 -6.46
N VAL A 17 -8.78 39.47 -7.20
CA VAL A 17 -9.40 38.16 -6.97
C VAL A 17 -8.43 37.11 -7.50
N LEU A 18 -7.69 36.48 -6.58
CA LEU A 18 -6.87 35.31 -6.88
C LEU A 18 -7.84 34.13 -7.12
N ALA A 19 -8.11 33.83 -8.39
CA ALA A 19 -8.79 32.60 -8.77
C ALA A 19 -7.86 31.42 -8.47
N LEU A 20 -8.07 30.77 -7.33
CA LEU A 20 -7.52 29.45 -7.06
C LEU A 20 -8.14 28.49 -8.07
N GLY A 21 -7.40 28.18 -9.14
CA GLY A 21 -7.73 27.09 -10.03
C GLY A 21 -7.73 25.79 -9.24
N LEU A 22 -8.89 25.18 -9.06
CA LEU A 22 -9.01 23.79 -8.65
C LEU A 22 -8.42 22.93 -9.78
N SER A 23 -7.11 22.69 -9.73
CA SER A 23 -6.52 21.58 -10.45
C SER A 23 -7.07 20.30 -9.83
N GLY A 24 -7.88 19.56 -10.58
CA GLY A 24 -8.33 18.23 -10.15
C GLY A 24 -7.11 17.38 -9.87
N ALA A 25 -6.97 16.91 -8.63
CA ALA A 25 -6.01 15.87 -8.31
C ALA A 25 -6.34 14.67 -9.20
N ALA A 26 -5.39 14.24 -10.03
CA ALA A 26 -5.51 12.95 -10.70
C ALA A 26 -5.61 11.90 -9.59
N ALA A 27 -6.56 10.98 -9.62
CA ALA A 27 -6.55 9.92 -8.60
C ALA A 27 -5.33 9.01 -8.86
N GLY A 28 -4.57 8.68 -7.82
CA GLY A 28 -3.52 7.67 -7.93
C GLY A 28 -4.15 6.29 -8.07
N GLN A 29 -3.66 5.47 -9.00
CA GLN A 29 -4.04 4.07 -9.11
C GLN A 29 -3.16 3.23 -8.17
N PHE A 30 -3.81 2.46 -7.30
CA PHE A 30 -3.22 1.59 -6.30
C PHE A 30 -3.52 0.13 -6.61
N THR A 31 -2.74 -0.76 -6.00
CA THR A 31 -2.96 -2.20 -6.05
C THR A 31 -2.90 -2.76 -4.63
N LEU A 32 -3.93 -3.49 -4.21
CA LEU A 32 -3.83 -4.42 -3.09
C LEU A 32 -3.35 -5.77 -3.64
N PRO A 33 -2.08 -6.15 -3.41
CA PRO A 33 -1.61 -7.47 -3.80
C PRO A 33 -2.26 -8.52 -2.90
N VAL A 34 -2.69 -9.61 -3.50
CA VAL A 34 -3.08 -10.82 -2.76
C VAL A 34 -2.37 -12.03 -3.34
N LEU A 35 -2.39 -13.14 -2.60
CA LEU A 35 -1.66 -14.35 -2.97
C LEU A 35 -2.26 -15.01 -4.22
N PHE A 36 -1.41 -15.43 -5.16
CA PHE A 36 -1.78 -16.33 -6.27
C PHE A 36 -1.54 -17.78 -5.88
N GLY A 37 -2.22 -18.23 -4.83
CA GLY A 37 -2.27 -19.64 -4.44
C GLY A 37 -3.44 -20.36 -5.09
N ALA A 38 -3.43 -21.69 -5.08
CA ALA A 38 -4.61 -22.47 -5.46
C ALA A 38 -4.60 -23.80 -4.73
N ASN A 39 -5.74 -24.14 -4.13
CA ASN A 39 -6.02 -25.51 -3.68
C ASN A 39 -7.46 -25.96 -3.99
N ASN A 40 -8.27 -25.06 -4.53
CA ASN A 40 -9.60 -25.33 -5.05
C ASN A 40 -9.84 -24.43 -6.28
N GLY A 41 -10.85 -24.79 -7.07
CA GLY A 41 -11.32 -23.95 -8.17
C GLY A 41 -12.82 -24.14 -8.41
N GLN A 42 -13.48 -23.08 -8.88
CA GLN A 42 -14.85 -23.15 -9.38
C GLN A 42 -15.06 -22.13 -10.50
N ALA A 43 -16.27 -22.04 -11.05
CA ALA A 43 -16.62 -21.02 -12.02
C ALA A 43 -16.39 -19.60 -11.48
N GLY A 44 -16.71 -19.33 -10.21
CA GLY A 44 -16.41 -18.03 -9.62
C GLY A 44 -16.19 -18.04 -8.11
N ASN A 45 -15.87 -16.86 -7.60
CA ASN A 45 -15.63 -16.60 -6.19
C ASN A 45 -16.34 -15.31 -5.77
N MET A 46 -17.02 -15.37 -4.62
CA MET A 46 -17.75 -14.27 -4.02
C MET A 46 -17.06 -13.87 -2.73
N PHE A 47 -16.86 -12.58 -2.53
CA PHE A 47 -16.17 -12.02 -1.36
C PHE A 47 -16.65 -10.58 -1.11
N ASP A 48 -16.43 -10.08 0.10
CA ASP A 48 -16.71 -8.67 0.42
C ASP A 48 -15.42 -7.85 0.36
N VAL A 49 -15.54 -6.63 -0.14
CA VAL A 49 -14.53 -5.59 -0.01
C VAL A 49 -15.07 -4.52 0.94
N VAL A 50 -14.27 -4.17 1.95
CA VAL A 50 -14.57 -3.12 2.92
C VAL A 50 -13.61 -1.96 2.69
N ALA A 51 -14.14 -0.80 2.34
CA ALA A 51 -13.35 0.40 2.09
C ALA A 51 -13.16 1.18 3.40
N SER A 52 -11.91 1.44 3.78
CA SER A 52 -11.56 2.34 4.89
C SER A 52 -11.50 3.80 4.43
N ASN A 53 -11.09 4.02 3.19
CA ASN A 53 -11.14 5.32 2.51
C ASN A 53 -12.14 5.29 1.36
N ALA A 54 -12.57 6.47 0.88
CA ALA A 54 -13.28 6.53 -0.39
C ALA A 54 -12.34 6.04 -1.49
N ILE A 55 -12.79 5.08 -2.29
CA ILE A 55 -12.00 4.49 -3.39
C ILE A 55 -12.91 4.23 -4.59
N THR A 56 -12.32 3.85 -5.71
CA THR A 56 -13.06 3.31 -6.85
C THR A 56 -12.31 2.12 -7.39
N LEU A 57 -12.90 0.91 -7.32
CA LEU A 57 -12.29 -0.26 -7.93
C LEU A 57 -12.26 -0.08 -9.45
N LYS A 58 -11.13 -0.43 -10.05
CA LYS A 58 -10.83 -0.24 -11.47
C LYS A 58 -10.60 -1.54 -12.21
N SER A 59 -9.98 -2.53 -11.57
CA SER A 59 -9.71 -3.82 -12.21
C SER A 59 -9.29 -4.88 -11.22
N PHE A 60 -9.08 -6.10 -11.72
CA PHE A 60 -8.58 -7.25 -11.00
C PHE A 60 -7.52 -7.98 -11.84
N ASP A 61 -6.56 -8.61 -11.15
CA ASP A 61 -5.82 -9.74 -11.70
C ASP A 61 -6.48 -11.02 -11.22
N LEU A 62 -6.54 -12.06 -12.05
CA LEU A 62 -7.20 -13.33 -11.71
C LEU A 62 -6.18 -14.47 -11.61
N ASN A 63 -6.39 -15.40 -10.68
CA ASN A 63 -5.77 -16.72 -10.74
C ASN A 63 -6.67 -17.66 -11.55
N LEU A 64 -6.21 -18.04 -12.74
CA LEU A 64 -6.98 -18.86 -13.67
C LEU A 64 -6.27 -20.16 -13.99
N ASP A 65 -7.05 -21.19 -14.29
CA ASP A 65 -6.54 -22.36 -15.00
C ASP A 65 -5.99 -21.97 -16.38
N GLY A 66 -5.18 -22.83 -17.00
CA GLY A 66 -4.69 -22.58 -18.36
C GLY A 66 -5.83 -22.60 -19.37
N GLY A 67 -5.94 -21.58 -20.21
CA GLY A 67 -7.00 -21.49 -21.22
C GLY A 67 -7.36 -20.06 -21.61
N THR A 68 -8.49 -19.93 -22.31
CA THR A 68 -9.10 -18.66 -22.67
C THR A 68 -10.53 -18.65 -22.16
N PHE A 69 -10.92 -17.59 -21.45
CA PHE A 69 -12.21 -17.52 -20.77
C PHE A 69 -12.87 -16.15 -20.97
N ASP A 70 -14.19 -16.14 -20.94
CA ASP A 70 -14.97 -14.93 -20.79
C ASP A 70 -15.25 -14.70 -19.31
N ILE A 71 -15.01 -13.48 -18.83
CA ILE A 71 -15.11 -13.11 -17.41
C ILE A 71 -16.28 -12.17 -17.22
N GLU A 72 -17.08 -12.41 -16.19
CA GLU A 72 -18.04 -11.44 -15.68
C GLU A 72 -17.67 -10.99 -14.28
N ILE A 73 -17.85 -9.70 -14.01
CA ILE A 73 -17.66 -9.08 -12.70
C ILE A 73 -18.98 -8.47 -12.28
N TRP A 74 -19.44 -8.82 -11.09
CA TRP A 74 -20.70 -8.38 -10.53
C TRP A 74 -20.47 -7.74 -9.15
N SER A 75 -21.31 -6.77 -8.80
CA SER A 75 -21.38 -6.21 -7.44
C SER A 75 -22.77 -6.37 -6.85
N VAL A 76 -22.85 -6.56 -5.53
CA VAL A 76 -24.13 -6.66 -4.83
C VAL A 76 -24.84 -5.31 -4.86
N ILE A 77 -26.14 -5.32 -5.17
CA ILE A 77 -27.01 -4.15 -5.07
C ILE A 77 -27.20 -3.81 -3.58
N THR A 78 -26.85 -2.57 -3.21
CA THR A 78 -26.99 -2.08 -1.84
C THR A 78 -28.47 -1.88 -1.47
N ASP A 79 -29.00 -2.77 -0.63
CA ASP A 79 -30.27 -2.54 0.07
C ASP A 79 -29.98 -1.86 1.43
N PRO A 80 -30.34 -0.57 1.60
CA PRO A 80 -30.09 0.17 2.84
C PRO A 80 -30.90 -0.37 4.03
N THR A 81 -31.87 -1.25 3.82
CA THR A 81 -32.69 -1.85 4.88
C THR A 81 -32.16 -3.19 5.39
N ALA A 82 -31.14 -3.76 4.73
CA ALA A 82 -30.48 -5.00 5.14
C ALA A 82 -29.59 -4.78 6.36
N MET A 83 -29.37 -5.84 7.16
CA MET A 83 -28.51 -5.80 8.35
C MET A 83 -27.03 -5.52 8.00
N ASN A 84 -26.61 -5.83 6.77
CA ASN A 84 -25.31 -5.47 6.19
C ASN A 84 -25.50 -4.99 4.73
N PRO A 85 -25.87 -3.72 4.50
CA PRO A 85 -26.11 -3.20 3.17
C PRO A 85 -24.90 -3.42 2.25
N GLY A 86 -25.14 -3.99 1.06
CA GLY A 86 -24.11 -4.21 0.06
C GLY A 86 -23.23 -5.45 0.26
N SER A 87 -23.25 -6.13 1.41
CA SER A 87 -22.47 -7.37 1.62
C SER A 87 -23.08 -8.58 0.88
N ILE A 88 -22.24 -9.58 0.55
CA ILE A 88 -22.69 -10.90 0.09
C ILE A 88 -23.58 -11.64 1.12
N ILE A 89 -23.56 -11.22 2.40
CA ILE A 89 -24.56 -11.63 3.39
C ILE A 89 -25.52 -10.49 3.67
N GLN A 90 -26.73 -10.63 3.15
CA GLN A 90 -27.85 -9.79 3.55
C GLN A 90 -28.77 -10.62 4.46
N THR A 91 -28.83 -10.26 5.74
CA THR A 91 -29.89 -10.80 6.62
C THR A 91 -30.98 -9.73 6.71
N PRO A 92 -32.25 -10.01 6.36
CA PRO A 92 -33.33 -9.05 6.54
C PRO A 92 -33.49 -8.66 8.01
N THR A 93 -33.74 -7.38 8.27
CA THR A 93 -33.90 -6.81 9.62
C THR A 93 -35.21 -7.25 10.30
N ALA A 94 -36.19 -7.79 9.54
CA ALA A 94 -37.42 -8.37 10.10
C ALA A 94 -38.04 -9.45 9.19
N GLY A 95 -38.42 -10.59 9.77
CA GLY A 95 -39.19 -11.67 9.13
C GLY A 95 -38.70 -13.08 9.52
N PRO A 96 -39.59 -14.09 9.65
CA PRO A 96 -39.20 -15.47 10.01
C PRO A 96 -38.58 -16.27 8.87
N SER A 97 -38.48 -15.70 7.67
CA SER A 97 -37.82 -16.31 6.51
C SER A 97 -36.35 -15.88 6.47
N MET A 98 -35.46 -16.83 6.69
CA MET A 98 -34.01 -16.67 6.56
C MET A 98 -33.63 -15.96 5.25
N GLY A 99 -32.86 -14.87 5.38
CA GLY A 99 -31.84 -14.40 4.44
C GLY A 99 -32.23 -14.26 2.97
N LEU A 100 -32.45 -13.03 2.51
CA LEU A 100 -32.18 -12.69 1.11
C LEU A 100 -30.69 -12.98 0.86
N ARG A 101 -30.40 -14.11 0.24
CA ARG A 101 -29.05 -14.55 -0.04
C ARG A 101 -28.65 -14.02 -1.40
N ALA A 102 -27.71 -13.07 -1.43
CA ALA A 102 -27.09 -12.65 -2.68
C ALA A 102 -26.52 -13.89 -3.41
N ASP A 103 -26.06 -14.90 -2.68
CA ASP A 103 -25.54 -16.14 -3.27
C ASP A 103 -26.57 -17.10 -3.88
N THR A 104 -27.86 -16.73 -3.88
CA THR A 104 -28.93 -17.55 -4.47
C THR A 104 -29.84 -16.79 -5.43
N ASP A 105 -29.70 -15.47 -5.51
CA ASP A 105 -30.57 -14.62 -6.31
C ASP A 105 -29.76 -13.58 -7.10
N MET A 106 -29.67 -13.80 -8.42
CA MET A 106 -29.01 -12.87 -9.34
C MET A 106 -29.68 -11.49 -9.39
N MET A 107 -30.95 -11.36 -9.00
CA MET A 107 -31.63 -10.07 -8.99
C MET A 107 -31.06 -9.13 -7.92
N GLN A 108 -30.21 -9.63 -7.01
CA GLN A 108 -29.50 -8.83 -6.02
C GLN A 108 -28.10 -8.37 -6.50
N TRP A 109 -27.74 -8.62 -7.76
CA TRP A 109 -26.43 -8.27 -8.32
C TRP A 109 -26.56 -7.35 -9.53
N ASN A 110 -25.64 -6.41 -9.64
CA ASN A 110 -25.43 -5.59 -10.82
C ASN A 110 -24.24 -6.14 -11.62
N LEU A 111 -24.40 -6.30 -12.93
CA LEU A 111 -23.29 -6.65 -13.82
C LEU A 111 -22.43 -5.40 -14.03
N GLU A 112 -21.18 -5.46 -13.61
CA GLU A 112 -20.23 -4.34 -13.69
C GLU A 112 -19.43 -4.38 -14.99
N ALA A 113 -19.03 -5.59 -15.42
CA ALA A 113 -18.28 -5.78 -16.65
C ALA A 113 -18.37 -7.19 -17.21
N THR A 114 -18.24 -7.29 -18.53
CA THR A 114 -17.94 -8.53 -19.24
C THR A 114 -16.64 -8.34 -20.02
N VAL A 115 -15.65 -9.20 -19.78
CA VAL A 115 -14.35 -9.18 -20.46
C VAL A 115 -14.22 -10.45 -21.28
N LEU A 116 -14.18 -10.32 -22.60
CA LEU A 116 -14.18 -11.45 -23.53
C LEU A 116 -12.75 -11.89 -23.87
N GLY A 117 -12.55 -13.19 -24.05
CA GLY A 117 -11.31 -13.76 -24.60
C GLY A 117 -10.08 -13.56 -23.73
N VAL A 118 -10.23 -13.55 -22.40
CA VAL A 118 -9.11 -13.43 -21.46
C VAL A 118 -8.23 -14.68 -21.54
N VAL A 119 -6.99 -14.51 -21.99
CA VAL A 119 -5.99 -15.58 -22.06
C VAL A 119 -5.28 -15.67 -20.72
N SER A 120 -5.37 -16.82 -20.06
CA SER A 120 -4.70 -17.08 -18.78
C SER A 120 -3.18 -17.04 -18.91
N ASN A 121 -2.51 -16.40 -17.95
CA ASN A 121 -1.06 -16.43 -17.79
C ASN A 121 -0.54 -17.73 -17.14
N GLY A 122 -1.44 -18.71 -16.95
CA GLY A 122 -1.15 -20.00 -16.35
C GLY A 122 -1.44 -20.04 -14.86
N PHE A 123 -1.52 -21.26 -14.35
CA PHE A 123 -1.89 -21.56 -12.97
C PHE A 123 -0.98 -20.85 -11.97
N ASN A 124 -1.57 -20.19 -10.97
CA ASN A 124 -0.88 -19.41 -9.93
C ASN A 124 -0.06 -18.22 -10.44
N ASN A 125 -0.32 -17.76 -11.68
CA ASN A 125 0.22 -16.50 -12.18
C ASN A 125 -0.90 -15.46 -12.30
N PRO A 126 -0.60 -14.17 -12.03
CA PRO A 126 -1.56 -13.09 -12.25
C PRO A 126 -1.96 -13.02 -13.72
N THR A 127 -3.26 -13.16 -13.99
CA THR A 127 -3.85 -12.87 -15.30
C THR A 127 -4.55 -11.52 -15.23
N PRO A 128 -3.93 -10.43 -15.72
CA PRO A 128 -4.50 -9.10 -15.65
C PRO A 128 -5.68 -8.94 -16.60
N LEU A 129 -6.78 -8.36 -16.10
CA LEU A 129 -7.91 -7.98 -16.95
C LEU A 129 -7.69 -6.67 -17.71
N GLY A 130 -6.63 -5.92 -17.35
CA GLY A 130 -6.32 -4.60 -17.91
C GLY A 130 -6.92 -3.44 -17.10
N PRO A 131 -6.47 -2.20 -17.30
CA PRO A 131 -6.92 -1.06 -16.51
C PRO A 131 -8.35 -0.62 -16.83
N GLY A 132 -9.10 -0.18 -15.81
CA GLY A 132 -10.41 0.46 -15.99
C GLY A 132 -11.54 -0.45 -16.47
N VAL A 133 -11.40 -1.77 -16.27
CA VAL A 133 -12.41 -2.79 -16.60
C VAL A 133 -13.71 -2.55 -15.85
N VAL A 134 -13.63 -2.08 -14.61
CA VAL A 134 -14.77 -1.73 -13.77
C VAL A 134 -14.66 -0.30 -13.26
N ASN A 135 -15.77 0.24 -12.76
CA ASN A 135 -15.81 1.53 -12.10
C ASN A 135 -16.79 1.48 -10.91
N ILE A 136 -16.39 0.74 -9.87
CA ILE A 136 -17.24 0.49 -8.69
C ILE A 136 -16.82 1.46 -7.60
N PRO A 137 -17.58 2.54 -7.34
CA PRO A 137 -17.23 3.50 -6.30
C PRO A 137 -17.51 2.92 -4.91
N TYR A 138 -16.69 3.26 -3.93
CA TYR A 138 -16.92 3.00 -2.52
C TYR A 138 -16.83 4.31 -1.73
N ALA A 139 -17.79 4.54 -0.85
CA ALA A 139 -17.64 5.50 0.23
C ALA A 139 -16.73 4.94 1.34
N ALA A 140 -16.11 5.82 2.12
CA ALA A 140 -15.36 5.40 3.31
C ALA A 140 -16.31 4.68 4.30
N GLY A 141 -15.88 3.52 4.79
CA GLY A 141 -16.67 2.62 5.64
C GLY A 141 -17.66 1.73 4.88
N GLU A 142 -17.78 1.86 3.55
CA GLU A 142 -18.72 1.06 2.77
C GLU A 142 -18.20 -0.37 2.56
N THR A 143 -19.12 -1.33 2.58
CA THR A 143 -18.87 -2.72 2.18
C THR A 143 -19.65 -3.04 0.92
N LYS A 144 -19.00 -3.69 -0.05
CA LYS A 144 -19.71 -4.28 -1.19
C LYS A 144 -19.21 -5.68 -1.48
N GLY A 145 -20.15 -6.57 -1.73
CA GLY A 145 -19.94 -7.90 -2.23
C GLY A 145 -19.59 -7.89 -3.70
N ILE A 146 -18.56 -8.64 -4.05
CA ILE A 146 -18.03 -8.79 -5.39
C ILE A 146 -18.14 -10.26 -5.78
N TYR A 147 -18.54 -10.53 -7.01
CA TYR A 147 -18.56 -11.85 -7.63
C TYR A 147 -17.82 -11.80 -8.96
N ILE A 148 -16.74 -12.55 -9.06
CA ILE A 148 -15.97 -12.69 -10.30
C ILE A 148 -16.09 -14.13 -10.77
N THR A 149 -16.45 -14.32 -12.04
CA THR A 149 -16.78 -15.64 -12.58
C THR A 149 -16.35 -15.80 -14.02
N VAL A 150 -16.00 -17.03 -14.39
CA VAL A 150 -15.85 -17.45 -15.78
C VAL A 150 -17.20 -17.93 -16.32
N VAL A 151 -17.53 -17.54 -17.54
CA VAL A 151 -18.77 -17.96 -18.19
C VAL A 151 -18.65 -19.40 -18.68
N ALA A 152 -19.58 -20.26 -18.26
CA ALA A 152 -19.71 -21.65 -18.72
C ALA A 152 -18.46 -22.54 -18.55
N ALA A 153 -17.62 -22.26 -17.55
CA ALA A 153 -16.43 -23.04 -17.22
C ALA A 153 -16.19 -23.11 -15.71
N THR A 154 -15.19 -23.89 -15.30
CA THR A 154 -14.62 -23.91 -13.95
C THR A 154 -13.14 -23.62 -14.08
N ALA A 155 -12.72 -22.40 -13.76
CA ALA A 155 -11.34 -21.98 -13.95
C ALA A 155 -10.86 -20.89 -12.98
N ILE A 156 -11.72 -20.34 -12.11
CA ILE A 156 -11.30 -19.39 -11.07
C ILE A 156 -10.70 -20.18 -9.91
N ASN A 157 -9.42 -19.94 -9.66
CA ASN A 157 -8.66 -20.60 -8.60
C ASN A 157 -8.63 -19.76 -7.33
N TYR A 158 -8.84 -20.42 -6.20
CA TYR A 158 -8.84 -19.78 -4.88
C TYR A 158 -8.26 -20.73 -3.82
N THR A 159 -8.10 -20.22 -2.60
CA THR A 159 -7.63 -21.02 -1.46
C THR A 159 -8.69 -21.20 -0.39
N ASN A 160 -8.57 -22.28 0.38
CA ASN A 160 -9.28 -22.41 1.64
C ASN A 160 -8.94 -21.23 2.56
N GLY A 161 -9.98 -20.60 3.09
CA GLY A 161 -9.91 -19.66 4.20
C GLY A 161 -10.03 -20.38 5.54
N ASN A 162 -9.99 -19.57 6.60
CA ASN A 162 -10.04 -20.03 7.98
C ASN A 162 -11.35 -19.63 8.66
N ASN A 163 -11.83 -18.41 8.41
CA ASN A 163 -12.96 -17.80 9.10
C ASN A 163 -13.77 -16.96 8.11
N TRP A 164 -15.02 -17.36 7.90
CA TRP A 164 -15.93 -16.63 7.04
C TRP A 164 -16.07 -15.16 7.47
N GLY A 165 -16.02 -14.23 6.51
CA GLY A 165 -16.15 -12.78 6.76
C GLY A 165 -14.97 -12.15 7.49
N ALA A 166 -13.91 -12.91 7.80
CA ALA A 166 -12.70 -12.34 8.38
C ALA A 166 -11.86 -11.65 7.30
N PRO A 167 -11.18 -10.53 7.60
CA PRO A 167 -10.18 -9.96 6.71
C PRO A 167 -9.05 -10.97 6.46
N TYR A 168 -8.66 -11.18 5.21
CA TYR A 168 -7.49 -11.99 4.87
C TYR A 168 -6.39 -11.21 4.14
N ALA A 169 -6.74 -10.08 3.53
CA ALA A 169 -5.79 -9.12 2.95
C ALA A 169 -6.32 -7.70 3.17
N SER A 170 -5.44 -6.75 3.45
CA SER A 170 -5.81 -5.36 3.65
C SER A 170 -4.61 -4.42 3.52
N ASN A 171 -4.90 -3.15 3.28
CA ASN A 171 -3.97 -2.03 3.42
C ASN A 171 -4.69 -0.85 4.11
N GLY A 172 -4.13 0.35 4.04
CA GLY A 172 -4.75 1.55 4.63
C GLY A 172 -6.06 2.00 3.97
N ASP A 173 -6.37 1.52 2.76
CA ASP A 173 -7.53 1.97 1.99
C ASP A 173 -8.69 0.98 2.01
N LEU A 174 -8.39 -0.33 1.99
CA LEU A 174 -9.42 -1.36 1.92
C LEU A 174 -8.96 -2.69 2.53
N ALA A 175 -9.95 -3.53 2.86
CA ALA A 175 -9.78 -4.92 3.25
C ALA A 175 -10.64 -5.84 2.39
N VAL A 176 -10.15 -7.04 2.12
CA VAL A 176 -10.88 -8.12 1.47
C VAL A 176 -11.20 -9.18 2.50
N LEU A 177 -12.48 -9.55 2.59
CA LEU A 177 -12.98 -10.55 3.53
C LEU A 177 -13.03 -11.92 2.86
N GLU A 178 -12.81 -12.98 3.64
CA GLU A 178 -12.99 -14.34 3.15
C GLU A 178 -14.46 -14.59 2.80
N GLY A 179 -14.71 -15.19 1.64
CA GLY A 179 -16.05 -15.48 1.13
C GLY A 179 -16.23 -16.94 0.76
N PHE A 180 -16.75 -17.24 -0.43
CA PHE A 180 -17.04 -18.62 -0.86
C PHE A 180 -16.95 -18.78 -2.40
N GLY A 181 -16.73 -20.00 -2.86
CA GLY A 181 -16.74 -20.35 -4.29
C GLY A 181 -18.15 -20.62 -4.78
N SER A 182 -18.45 -20.36 -6.04
CA SER A 182 -19.80 -20.54 -6.59
C SER A 182 -19.78 -21.04 -8.03
N VAL A 183 -20.69 -21.97 -8.35
CA VAL A 183 -20.94 -22.44 -9.73
C VAL A 183 -21.64 -21.34 -10.52
N TYR A 184 -21.23 -21.15 -11.78
CA TYR A 184 -21.93 -20.25 -12.70
C TYR A 184 -23.36 -20.75 -12.94
N GLN A 185 -24.42 -20.00 -12.68
CA GLN A 185 -24.55 -18.61 -12.23
C GLN A 185 -25.37 -18.63 -10.93
N PHE A 186 -24.74 -18.99 -9.82
CA PHE A 186 -25.35 -19.30 -8.52
C PHE A 186 -26.00 -20.69 -8.41
N GLY A 187 -25.34 -21.70 -8.98
CA GLY A 187 -25.63 -23.11 -8.71
C GLY A 187 -25.21 -23.51 -7.28
N GLY A 188 -24.34 -24.51 -7.13
CA GLY A 188 -23.81 -24.88 -5.81
C GLY A 188 -22.81 -23.84 -5.27
N SER A 189 -22.87 -23.56 -3.96
CA SER A 189 -21.91 -22.72 -3.23
C SER A 189 -20.97 -23.56 -2.36
N PHE A 190 -19.68 -23.21 -2.32
CA PHE A 190 -18.63 -23.94 -1.61
C PHE A 190 -17.94 -23.05 -0.58
N GLY A 191 -18.10 -23.39 0.69
CA GLY A 191 -17.58 -22.57 1.80
C GLY A 191 -18.57 -21.59 2.41
N ASN A 192 -19.86 -21.72 2.06
CA ASN A 192 -20.94 -20.95 2.66
C ASN A 192 -21.20 -21.41 4.12
N PRO A 193 -21.30 -20.49 5.10
CA PRO A 193 -21.46 -20.80 6.54
C PRO A 193 -22.71 -21.61 6.89
N ILE A 194 -23.70 -21.69 6.01
CA ILE A 194 -25.00 -22.34 6.29
C ILE A 194 -24.93 -23.85 6.02
N GLY A 195 -23.91 -24.33 5.32
CA GLY A 195 -23.68 -25.74 5.00
C GLY A 195 -22.86 -26.52 6.05
N GLY A 196 -22.49 -25.89 7.18
CA GLY A 196 -21.83 -26.58 8.29
C GLY A 196 -20.33 -26.87 8.12
N ALA A 197 -19.67 -26.32 7.10
CA ALA A 197 -18.22 -26.41 6.97
C ALA A 197 -17.59 -25.03 7.13
N ASN A 198 -16.75 -24.86 8.16
CA ASN A 198 -15.83 -23.75 8.39
C ASN A 198 -14.76 -23.68 7.28
N SER A 199 -15.19 -23.51 6.04
CA SER A 199 -14.35 -23.63 4.86
C SER A 199 -14.60 -22.47 3.92
N SER A 200 -14.50 -21.25 4.45
CA SER A 200 -14.48 -20.03 3.64
C SER A 200 -13.46 -20.15 2.49
N ARG A 201 -13.58 -19.28 1.48
CA ARG A 201 -12.67 -19.21 0.34
C ARG A 201 -12.05 -17.83 0.28
N ARG A 202 -10.74 -17.79 0.11
CA ARG A 202 -9.98 -16.55 -0.09
C ARG A 202 -9.89 -16.24 -1.56
N TRP A 203 -10.18 -15.00 -1.91
CA TRP A 203 -9.95 -14.48 -3.23
C TRP A 203 -8.44 -14.39 -3.51
N ASN A 204 -8.02 -14.91 -4.67
CA ASN A 204 -6.61 -15.02 -5.04
C ASN A 204 -6.36 -14.26 -6.33
N GLY A 205 -6.54 -12.94 -6.27
CA GLY A 205 -6.31 -12.03 -7.38
C GLY A 205 -6.12 -10.58 -6.95
N ASN A 206 -5.16 -9.87 -7.55
CA ASN A 206 -4.92 -8.48 -7.14
C ASN A 206 -6.15 -7.61 -7.38
N ILE A 207 -6.31 -6.57 -6.57
CA ILE A 207 -7.37 -5.58 -6.72
C ILE A 207 -6.74 -4.23 -7.05
N HIS A 208 -7.13 -3.65 -8.19
CA HIS A 208 -6.67 -2.32 -8.62
C HIS A 208 -7.77 -1.30 -8.37
N TYR A 209 -7.41 -0.15 -7.79
CA TYR A 209 -8.38 0.87 -7.42
C TYR A 209 -7.75 2.27 -7.46
N ASP A 210 -8.60 3.28 -7.60
CA ASP A 210 -8.22 4.68 -7.45
C ASP A 210 -8.58 5.16 -6.04
N ASN A 211 -7.73 5.98 -5.43
CA ASN A 211 -8.08 6.74 -4.23
C ASN A 211 -8.11 8.24 -4.58
N PRO A 212 -9.29 8.89 -4.63
CA PRO A 212 -9.41 10.32 -4.96
C PRO A 212 -8.87 11.25 -3.87
N ASN A 213 -8.75 10.77 -2.62
CA ASN A 213 -8.14 11.51 -1.53
C ASN A 213 -6.62 11.36 -1.54
N PHE A 214 -6.09 10.46 -2.36
CA PHE A 214 -4.68 10.48 -2.70
C PHE A 214 -4.45 11.61 -3.70
N MET A 215 -3.83 12.69 -3.24
CA MET A 215 -3.30 13.71 -4.14
C MET A 215 -1.93 13.25 -4.63
N PRO A 216 -1.76 12.87 -5.91
CA PRO A 216 -0.44 12.70 -6.48
C PRO A 216 0.14 14.10 -6.67
N GLY A 217 0.90 14.56 -5.69
CA GLY A 217 1.50 15.87 -5.75
C GLY A 217 2.78 15.90 -4.95
N ILE A 218 3.91 15.90 -5.67
CA ILE A 218 5.16 16.52 -5.24
C ILE A 218 5.73 15.92 -3.94
N GLY A 219 6.57 14.90 -4.09
CA GLY A 219 7.04 14.08 -2.97
C GLY A 219 6.10 12.90 -2.77
N GLN A 220 6.60 11.68 -2.96
CA GLN A 220 5.79 10.52 -2.61
C GLN A 220 5.54 10.60 -1.11
N ALA A 221 4.28 10.78 -0.72
CA ALA A 221 3.88 10.52 0.64
C ALA A 221 4.16 9.04 0.95
N PRO A 222 4.68 8.75 2.14
CA PRO A 222 5.05 7.41 2.58
C PRO A 222 3.85 6.49 2.41
N GLN A 223 4.04 5.37 1.71
CA GLN A 223 3.06 4.30 1.79
C GLN A 223 2.99 3.89 3.25
N THR A 224 1.78 3.88 3.83
CA THR A 224 1.59 3.35 5.18
C THR A 224 2.08 1.90 5.21
N GLY A 225 3.21 1.67 5.88
CA GLY A 225 3.91 0.39 5.92
C GLY A 225 5.25 0.30 5.19
N LEU A 226 5.76 1.39 4.59
CA LEU A 226 7.15 1.47 4.10
C LEU A 226 7.96 2.42 4.98
N ALA A 227 9.12 1.98 5.46
CA ALA A 227 10.10 2.86 6.09
C ALA A 227 10.88 3.59 4.98
N VAL A 228 10.64 4.89 4.82
CA VAL A 228 11.46 5.76 3.98
C VAL A 228 12.63 6.27 4.82
N LEU A 229 13.84 6.22 4.25
CA LEU A 229 15.05 6.78 4.85
C LEU A 229 15.63 7.78 3.84
N ASP A 230 15.29 9.06 3.99
CA ASP A 230 15.90 10.13 3.20
C ASP A 230 17.07 10.73 3.97
N ILE A 231 18.25 10.77 3.35
CA ILE A 231 19.42 11.44 3.91
C ILE A 231 19.59 12.82 3.26
N ASN A 232 19.38 13.87 4.05
CA ASN A 232 19.73 15.26 3.76
C ASN A 232 19.09 15.89 2.51
N ASN A 233 18.02 15.36 1.91
CA ASN A 233 17.47 15.92 0.66
C ASN A 233 18.54 16.01 -0.46
N SER A 234 19.66 15.27 -0.32
CA SER A 234 20.89 15.45 -1.13
C SER A 234 21.45 14.17 -1.70
N ALA A 235 20.89 13.01 -1.34
CA ALA A 235 21.15 11.79 -2.09
C ALA A 235 20.27 11.78 -3.35
N GLU A 236 20.59 12.65 -4.30
CA GLU A 236 20.01 12.58 -5.63
C GLU A 236 20.84 11.61 -6.49
N VAL A 237 20.25 10.50 -6.92
CA VAL A 237 20.87 9.66 -7.96
C VAL A 237 20.38 10.18 -9.31
N ASN A 238 21.25 10.87 -10.04
CA ASN A 238 20.90 11.52 -11.32
C ASN A 238 19.78 12.58 -11.21
N GLY A 239 19.75 13.36 -10.12
CA GLY A 239 18.73 14.40 -9.93
C GLY A 239 17.39 13.89 -9.40
N LEU A 240 17.36 12.67 -8.88
CA LEU A 240 16.16 12.03 -8.33
C LEU A 240 16.39 11.66 -6.86
N PRO A 241 15.49 12.04 -5.94
CA PRO A 241 15.55 11.64 -4.53
C PRO A 241 15.66 10.12 -4.37
N VAL A 242 16.35 9.66 -3.33
CA VAL A 242 16.36 8.24 -2.92
C VAL A 242 14.92 7.73 -2.78
N GLY A 243 14.59 6.64 -3.47
CA GLY A 243 13.22 6.08 -3.50
C GLY A 243 12.30 6.68 -4.56
N ALA A 244 12.72 7.71 -5.30
CA ALA A 244 11.97 8.21 -6.44
C ALA A 244 11.93 7.17 -7.58
N ILE A 245 10.86 7.24 -8.38
CA ILE A 245 10.74 6.50 -9.63
C ILE A 245 11.56 7.26 -10.67
N ASP A 246 12.52 6.60 -11.31
CA ASP A 246 13.18 7.20 -12.47
C ASP A 246 12.14 7.38 -13.59
N PRO A 247 11.86 8.63 -14.02
CA PRO A 247 10.79 8.91 -14.97
C PRO A 247 11.04 8.31 -16.36
N ASN A 248 12.27 7.87 -16.65
CA ASN A 248 12.62 7.24 -17.92
C ASN A 248 12.48 5.72 -17.90
N THR A 249 12.64 5.10 -16.73
CA THR A 249 12.63 3.63 -16.59
C THR A 249 11.40 3.13 -15.84
N MET A 250 10.63 4.02 -15.20
CA MET A 250 9.45 3.70 -14.39
C MET A 250 9.75 2.65 -13.30
N SER A 251 11.03 2.50 -12.93
CA SER A 251 11.48 1.61 -11.86
C SER A 251 11.83 2.46 -10.64
N PRO A 252 11.52 1.99 -9.41
CA PRO A 252 12.14 2.59 -8.24
C PRO A 252 13.65 2.50 -8.42
N VAL A 253 14.35 3.61 -8.13
CA VAL A 253 15.80 3.53 -7.97
C VAL A 253 16.02 2.54 -6.83
N ASN A 254 16.76 1.46 -7.07
CA ASN A 254 17.03 0.44 -6.07
C ASN A 254 18.50 0.58 -5.66
N GLY A 255 18.75 0.57 -4.34
CA GLY A 255 20.07 0.81 -3.75
C GLY A 255 21.12 -0.29 -4.02
N PRO A 256 22.29 -0.23 -3.35
CA PRO A 256 22.64 0.69 -2.27
C PRO A 256 22.94 2.10 -2.77
N TYR A 257 22.45 3.09 -2.03
CA TYR A 257 22.63 4.51 -2.32
C TYR A 257 23.95 4.99 -1.72
N PHE A 258 24.75 5.73 -2.47
CA PHE A 258 26.02 6.28 -2.00
C PHE A 258 25.89 7.80 -1.95
N THR A 259 26.25 8.40 -0.81
CA THR A 259 26.36 9.86 -0.70
C THR A 259 27.64 10.24 0.05
N ASP A 260 28.27 11.32 -0.40
CA ASP A 260 29.42 11.92 0.28
C ASP A 260 28.90 13.02 1.22
N ILE A 261 29.39 13.03 2.47
CA ILE A 261 29.06 14.05 3.46
C ILE A 261 30.35 14.67 3.99
N SER A 262 30.45 16.00 3.88
CA SER A 262 31.62 16.73 4.37
C SER A 262 31.67 16.76 5.89
N GLN A 263 32.89 16.81 6.43
CA GLN A 263 33.10 17.13 7.83
C GLN A 263 32.50 18.51 8.20
N GLY A 264 31.96 18.63 9.41
CA GLY A 264 31.34 19.85 9.91
C GLY A 264 29.89 20.06 9.49
N THR A 265 29.29 19.12 8.74
CA THR A 265 27.85 19.11 8.43
C THR A 265 27.09 18.15 9.35
N SER A 266 25.79 17.97 9.12
CA SER A 266 25.00 16.91 9.77
C SER A 266 24.51 15.89 8.74
N ILE A 267 24.31 14.66 9.20
CA ILE A 267 23.51 13.64 8.52
C ILE A 267 22.09 13.77 9.06
N SER A 268 21.15 14.17 8.22
CA SER A 268 19.74 14.28 8.61
C SER A 268 18.98 13.12 7.98
N PHE A 269 18.27 12.35 8.79
CA PHE A 269 17.40 11.27 8.38
C PHE A 269 15.97 11.74 8.53
N HIS A 270 15.21 11.72 7.43
CA HIS A 270 13.76 11.85 7.48
C HIS A 270 13.16 10.45 7.43
N LEU A 271 12.30 10.15 8.39
CA LEU A 271 11.66 8.86 8.60
C LEU A 271 10.15 9.03 8.62
N GLU A 272 9.47 8.09 7.98
CA GLU A 272 8.03 8.15 7.81
C GLU A 272 7.39 6.78 8.07
N GLY A 273 6.18 6.76 8.65
CA GLY A 273 5.43 5.55 8.93
C GLY A 273 4.09 5.81 9.63
N THR A 274 3.55 4.81 10.35
CA THR A 274 2.30 5.00 11.09
C THR A 274 2.54 5.84 12.37
N PRO A 275 1.68 6.84 12.67
CA PRO A 275 1.80 7.66 13.87
C PRO A 275 1.95 6.84 15.16
N GLY A 276 2.87 7.28 16.03
CA GLY A 276 3.11 6.63 17.32
C GLY A 276 3.83 5.28 17.27
N GLN A 277 4.33 4.84 16.10
CA GLN A 277 5.11 3.62 16.01
C GLN A 277 6.56 3.84 16.43
N PRO A 278 7.15 2.88 17.16
CA PRO A 278 8.56 2.93 17.50
C PRO A 278 9.44 2.65 16.28
N ILE A 279 10.63 3.23 16.27
CA ILE A 279 11.64 3.06 15.22
C ILE A 279 12.88 2.40 15.82
N ILE A 280 13.49 1.50 15.06
CA ILE A 280 14.85 1.01 15.32
C ILE A 280 15.75 1.51 14.18
N LEU A 281 16.81 2.24 14.51
CA LEU A 281 17.82 2.67 13.53
C LEU A 281 19.05 1.77 13.67
N LEU A 282 19.40 1.09 12.59
CA LEU A 282 20.57 0.23 12.50
C LEU A 282 21.68 0.98 11.76
N ALA A 283 22.89 0.93 12.30
CA ALA A 283 24.11 1.40 11.64
C ALA A 283 25.15 0.28 11.62
N GLY A 284 25.85 0.09 10.52
CA GLY A 284 26.88 -0.95 10.43
C GLY A 284 27.83 -0.78 9.25
N PRO A 285 29.01 -1.43 9.30
CA PRO A 285 29.92 -1.47 8.17
C PRO A 285 29.36 -2.39 7.08
N LEU A 286 29.34 -1.91 5.84
CA LEU A 286 29.15 -2.77 4.68
C LEU A 286 30.50 -3.28 4.19
N LEU A 287 30.54 -4.51 3.67
CA LEU A 287 31.66 -4.96 2.83
C LEU A 287 31.38 -4.48 1.40
N PRO A 288 32.15 -3.53 0.85
CA PRO A 288 31.98 -3.11 -0.55
C PRO A 288 32.18 -4.26 -1.54
N ALA A 289 32.82 -5.35 -1.10
CA ALA A 289 33.11 -6.54 -1.89
C ALA A 289 32.00 -7.60 -1.87
N ALA A 290 31.02 -7.51 -0.95
CA ALA A 290 29.86 -8.40 -0.95
C ALA A 290 28.82 -7.82 -1.91
N LEU A 291 28.94 -8.18 -3.19
CA LEU A 291 28.06 -7.75 -4.29
C LEU A 291 26.58 -8.16 -4.16
N VAL A 292 26.15 -8.65 -2.98
CA VAL A 292 24.79 -9.11 -2.73
C VAL A 292 24.06 -7.99 -2.02
N VAL A 293 23.34 -7.18 -2.81
CA VAL A 293 22.36 -6.24 -2.28
C VAL A 293 21.24 -7.05 -1.62
N PRO A 294 20.94 -6.85 -0.32
CA PRO A 294 19.81 -7.51 0.29
C PRO A 294 18.52 -7.07 -0.43
N PRO A 295 17.65 -8.01 -0.83
CA PRO A 295 16.31 -7.68 -1.30
C PRO A 295 15.57 -6.81 -0.27
N GLN A 296 14.63 -6.00 -0.73
CA GLN A 296 13.71 -5.26 0.14
C GLN A 296 13.12 -6.18 1.21
N GLY A 297 13.21 -5.79 2.48
CA GLY A 297 12.77 -6.61 3.62
C GLY A 297 13.82 -7.56 4.20
N GLN A 298 15.07 -7.53 3.73
CA GLN A 298 16.21 -8.17 4.39
C GLN A 298 17.11 -7.13 5.07
N ILE A 299 17.62 -7.49 6.25
CA ILE A 299 18.61 -6.67 6.98
C ILE A 299 19.99 -7.00 6.43
N ASP A 300 20.72 -5.98 5.98
CA ASP A 300 22.14 -6.15 5.69
C ASP A 300 22.94 -6.10 7.00
N ILE A 301 23.43 -7.26 7.43
CA ILE A 301 24.19 -7.38 8.69
C ILE A 301 25.70 -7.26 8.49
N GLY A 302 26.17 -7.10 7.24
CA GLY A 302 27.58 -7.21 6.89
C GLY A 302 28.18 -8.59 7.25
N ASN A 303 29.51 -8.72 7.16
CA ASN A 303 30.21 -9.89 7.73
C ASN A 303 30.77 -9.47 9.08
N GLY A 304 30.30 -10.06 10.18
CA GLY A 304 30.61 -9.68 11.57
C GLY A 304 32.05 -9.96 12.00
N MET A 305 33.03 -9.34 11.34
CA MET A 305 34.44 -9.44 11.67
C MET A 305 34.91 -8.18 12.39
N PHE A 306 35.40 -8.33 13.62
CA PHE A 306 36.18 -7.31 14.35
C PHE A 306 37.25 -6.67 13.46
N ASP A 307 37.32 -5.34 13.42
CA ASP A 307 38.50 -4.63 12.88
C ASP A 307 39.57 -4.58 13.97
N PRO A 308 40.68 -5.32 13.83
CA PRO A 308 41.75 -5.31 14.81
C PRO A 308 42.52 -3.98 14.85
N VAL A 309 42.36 -3.10 13.86
CA VAL A 309 43.12 -1.84 13.74
C VAL A 309 42.42 -0.68 14.45
N SER A 310 41.09 -0.57 14.33
CA SER A 310 40.34 0.53 14.96
C SER A 310 39.83 0.22 16.36
N GLY A 311 39.76 -1.06 16.77
CA GLY A 311 39.25 -1.47 18.09
C GLY A 311 37.75 -1.21 18.28
N PHE A 312 37.06 -0.76 17.24
CA PHE A 312 35.60 -0.60 17.24
C PHE A 312 34.94 -1.93 16.85
N PRO A 313 33.84 -2.32 17.52
CA PRO A 313 33.06 -3.47 17.09
C PRO A 313 32.47 -3.17 15.69
N LEU A 314 32.94 -3.86 14.67
CA LEU A 314 32.38 -3.85 13.31
C LEU A 314 31.07 -4.66 13.22
N GLY A 315 30.20 -4.52 14.21
CA GLY A 315 28.88 -5.13 14.23
C GLY A 315 27.79 -4.11 13.88
N ILE A 316 26.56 -4.61 13.71
CA ILE A 316 25.38 -3.74 13.72
C ILE A 316 25.32 -3.04 15.07
N VAL A 317 25.36 -1.72 15.04
CA VAL A 317 25.10 -0.84 16.17
C VAL A 317 23.63 -0.45 16.12
N LEU A 318 22.92 -0.68 17.22
CA LEU A 318 21.62 -0.05 17.46
C LEU A 318 21.89 1.44 17.73
N ALA A 319 21.66 2.27 16.73
CA ALA A 319 21.82 3.72 16.86
C ALA A 319 20.65 4.35 17.61
N ALA A 320 19.47 3.72 17.55
CA ALA A 320 18.26 4.13 18.23
C ALA A 320 17.29 2.95 18.42
N ASN A 321 16.51 2.94 19.51
CA ASN A 321 15.50 1.91 19.76
C ASN A 321 14.24 2.45 20.46
N GLY A 322 13.23 2.84 19.70
CA GLY A 322 11.93 3.31 20.19
C GLY A 322 11.10 2.30 20.99
N THR A 323 11.49 1.03 21.03
CA THR A 323 10.73 -0.02 21.74
C THR A 323 11.02 -0.05 23.24
N ALA A 324 12.11 0.58 23.69
CA ALA A 324 12.50 0.61 25.08
C ALA A 324 11.95 1.87 25.79
N PRO A 325 11.38 1.76 27.00
CA PRO A 325 10.83 2.89 27.74
C PRO A 325 11.89 3.77 28.43
N THR A 326 13.18 3.53 28.16
CA THR A 326 14.31 4.24 28.77
C THR A 326 14.60 5.55 28.04
N PHE A 327 15.22 6.52 28.72
CA PHE A 327 15.76 7.71 28.07
C PHE A 327 17.13 7.38 27.47
N PRO A 328 17.47 7.76 26.21
CA PRO A 328 16.67 8.55 25.26
C PRO A 328 15.80 7.73 24.29
N ASP A 329 15.72 6.42 24.47
CA ASP A 329 15.00 5.47 23.60
C ASP A 329 13.52 5.85 23.36
N ALA A 330 12.84 6.37 24.38
CA ALA A 330 11.44 6.83 24.28
C ALA A 330 11.21 7.98 23.27
N PHE A 331 12.26 8.65 22.79
CA PHE A 331 12.14 9.71 21.77
C PHE A 331 12.15 9.18 20.34
N PHE A 332 12.42 7.88 20.13
CA PHE A 332 12.45 7.28 18.80
C PHE A 332 11.10 6.67 18.43
N VAL A 333 10.05 7.47 18.57
CA VAL A 333 8.68 7.16 18.16
C VAL A 333 8.22 8.19 17.14
N LEU A 334 7.60 7.74 16.05
CA LEU A 334 7.03 8.64 15.03
C LEU A 334 6.00 9.56 15.66
N ASP A 335 5.96 10.81 15.21
CA ASP A 335 5.07 11.82 15.76
C ASP A 335 3.59 11.56 15.42
N VAL A 336 2.72 12.53 15.72
CA VAL A 336 1.28 12.44 15.45
C VAL A 336 0.93 12.40 13.95
N ASN A 337 1.84 12.86 13.10
CA ASN A 337 1.72 12.80 11.64
C ASN A 337 2.35 11.53 11.05
N GLY A 338 3.12 10.78 11.86
CA GLY A 338 3.85 9.61 11.38
C GLY A 338 5.23 9.94 10.86
N GLU A 339 5.81 11.08 11.28
CA GLU A 339 7.10 11.58 10.79
C GLU A 339 8.13 11.67 11.92
N MET A 340 9.42 11.61 11.55
CA MET A 340 10.55 11.91 12.44
C MET A 340 11.78 12.36 11.67
N ASP A 341 12.39 13.44 12.14
CA ASP A 341 13.71 13.91 11.70
C ASP A 341 14.79 13.61 12.74
N ILE A 342 15.86 12.91 12.35
CA ILE A 342 17.04 12.66 13.17
C ILE A 342 18.23 13.38 12.55
N SER A 343 18.89 14.28 13.27
CA SER A 343 20.12 14.94 12.80
C SER A 343 21.33 14.48 13.61
N LEU A 344 22.29 13.83 12.96
CA LEU A 344 23.56 13.39 13.53
C LEU A 344 24.69 14.33 13.09
N PRO A 345 25.34 15.08 13.99
CA PRO A 345 26.45 15.94 13.61
C PRO A 345 27.67 15.14 13.16
N VAL A 346 28.26 15.52 12.03
CA VAL A 346 29.56 15.03 11.54
C VAL A 346 30.63 15.99 12.02
N PHE A 347 31.25 15.71 13.16
CA PHE A 347 32.34 16.52 13.69
C PHE A 347 33.56 16.50 12.77
N SER A 348 34.34 17.59 12.78
CA SER A 348 35.62 17.69 12.05
C SER A 348 36.68 16.67 12.49
N THR A 349 36.44 15.98 13.60
CA THR A 349 37.29 14.90 14.11
C THR A 349 36.87 13.52 13.60
N PHE A 350 35.78 13.38 12.83
CA PHE A 350 35.41 12.09 12.24
C PHE A 350 36.49 11.63 11.24
N PRO A 351 36.96 10.38 11.32
CA PRO A 351 37.92 9.88 10.35
C PRO A 351 37.36 9.93 8.92
N LEU A 352 38.17 10.42 7.99
CA LEU A 352 37.83 10.46 6.56
C LEU A 352 37.78 9.05 5.98
N GLY A 353 36.93 8.83 4.98
CA GLY A 353 36.82 7.55 4.27
C GLY A 353 36.11 6.44 5.06
N ILE A 354 35.43 6.79 6.17
CA ILE A 354 34.50 5.86 6.82
C ILE A 354 33.28 5.69 5.91
N LEU A 355 33.06 4.44 5.48
CA LEU A 355 31.83 3.98 4.83
C LEU A 355 30.91 3.41 5.92
N SER A 356 29.87 4.16 6.27
CA SER A 356 28.82 3.72 7.19
C SER A 356 27.54 3.45 6.41
N THR A 357 26.85 2.37 6.78
CA THR A 357 25.54 2.03 6.21
C THR A 357 24.48 2.24 7.26
N PHE A 358 23.38 2.88 6.87
CA PHE A 358 22.21 3.12 7.72
C PHE A 358 21.00 2.40 7.14
N GLN A 359 20.21 1.77 8.01
CA GLN A 359 18.95 1.14 7.66
C GLN A 359 17.94 1.37 8.79
N ALA A 360 16.75 1.86 8.43
CA ALA A 360 15.66 2.11 9.37
C ALA A 360 14.66 0.96 9.38
N VAL A 361 14.10 0.70 10.56
CA VAL A 361 13.21 -0.41 10.83
C VAL A 361 12.00 0.13 11.62
N ILE A 362 10.79 -0.04 11.08
CA ILE A 362 9.56 0.51 11.66
C ILE A 362 8.56 -0.62 11.93
N PHE A 363 7.90 -0.60 13.09
CA PHE A 363 6.84 -1.56 13.41
C PHE A 363 5.54 -1.16 12.71
N THR A 364 4.95 -2.07 11.94
CA THR A 364 3.78 -1.75 11.09
C THR A 364 2.47 -2.35 11.60
N GLY A 365 2.48 -3.07 12.72
CA GLY A 365 1.27 -3.59 13.38
C GLY A 365 0.49 -4.66 12.59
N GLY A 366 0.97 -5.10 11.42
CA GLY A 366 0.34 -6.12 10.57
C GLY A 366 1.05 -7.51 10.63
N PRO A 367 0.61 -8.49 9.81
CA PRO A 367 1.18 -9.85 9.79
C PRO A 367 2.64 -9.91 9.32
N SER A 368 3.17 -8.82 8.75
CA SER A 368 4.61 -8.54 8.71
C SER A 368 4.90 -7.56 9.84
N VAL A 369 5.52 -8.02 10.92
CA VAL A 369 5.62 -7.29 12.19
C VAL A 369 6.47 -6.01 12.09
N VAL A 370 7.25 -5.89 11.02
CA VAL A 370 8.27 -4.85 10.82
C VAL A 370 8.43 -4.56 9.32
N ALA A 371 8.58 -3.28 8.96
CA ALA A 371 9.04 -2.81 7.65
C ALA A 371 10.47 -2.29 7.75
N ILE A 372 11.25 -2.49 6.69
CA ILE A 372 12.69 -2.15 6.65
C ILE A 372 12.94 -1.25 5.44
N SER A 373 13.69 -0.17 5.64
CA SER A 373 14.10 0.74 4.57
C SER A 373 15.16 0.11 3.66
N ASN A 374 15.40 0.74 2.51
CA ASN A 374 16.63 0.49 1.77
C ASN A 374 17.85 0.93 2.62
N ALA A 375 18.99 0.29 2.39
CA ALA A 375 20.25 0.67 3.00
C ALA A 375 20.84 1.90 2.28
N VAL A 376 21.28 2.89 3.04
CA VAL A 376 21.98 4.08 2.53
C VAL A 376 23.41 4.08 3.04
N GLN A 377 24.37 4.20 2.12
CA GLN A 377 25.79 4.32 2.40
C GLN A 377 26.21 5.78 2.41
N VAL A 378 26.93 6.15 3.46
CA VAL A 378 27.51 7.48 3.64
C VAL A 378 29.02 7.34 3.69
N ASN A 379 29.70 8.13 2.87
CA ASN A 379 31.14 8.30 2.92
C ASN A 379 31.48 9.70 3.47
N ILE A 380 32.31 9.76 4.51
CA ILE A 380 32.73 11.04 5.09
C ILE A 380 33.93 11.59 4.31
N VAL A 381 33.74 12.75 3.69
CA VAL A 381 34.74 13.48 2.91
C VAL A 381 35.18 14.76 3.64
N PRO A 382 36.31 15.38 3.24
CA PRO A 382 36.77 16.63 3.82
C PRO A 382 35.77 17.78 3.77
#